data_AF-A0A538B4M8-F1
#
_entry.id   AF-A0A538B4M8-F1
#
_cell.length_a   1.000
_cell.length_b   1.000
_cell.length_c   1.000
_cell.angle_alpha   90.00
_cell.angle_beta   90.00
_cell.angle_gamma   90.00
#
_symmetry.space_group_name_H-M   'P 1'
#
loop_
_entity.id
_entity.type
_entity.pdbx_description
1 polymer ?
#
loop_
_entity_poly.entity_id
_entity_poly.type
_entity_poly.pdbx_seq_one_letter_code
_entity_poly.pdbx_strand_id
1 'polypeptide(L)'
;MDLVAVEEPRPHPHEAIVDVKAVSLNRGEVRALPDAEAGWRPGWDVAGVVAKAAANGCGPDEGTRVVGLVGAGAWAERVAVARHMLAELPDEVSFEAAATLPVAGLTARKAVEMCVVDGKRVAITGAAG
;
A
#
# COMPACT_ATOMS: atom_id res chain seq x y z
N MET A 1 -1.60 1.47 -20.95
CA MET A 1 -0.77 0.81 -19.92
C MET A 1 -0.68 -0.64 -20.32
N ASP A 2 0.54 -1.17 -20.35
CA ASP A 2 0.80 -2.54 -20.75
C ASP A 2 1.39 -3.30 -19.57
N LEU A 3 1.06 -4.58 -19.46
CA LEU A 3 1.72 -5.48 -18.53
C LEU A 3 3.03 -5.96 -19.14
N VAL A 4 4.11 -5.86 -18.39
CA VAL A 4 5.45 -6.25 -18.82
C VAL A 4 6.13 -7.07 -17.75
N ALA A 5 6.93 -8.05 -18.15
CA ALA A 5 7.81 -8.76 -17.23
C ALA A 5 8.96 -7.85 -16.81
N VAL A 6 9.28 -7.88 -15.52
CA VAL A 6 10.38 -7.10 -14.91
C VAL A 6 11.21 -8.01 -14.01
N GLU A 7 12.40 -7.55 -13.62
CA GLU A 7 13.21 -8.26 -12.63
C GLU A 7 12.49 -8.34 -11.27
N GLU A 8 12.72 -9.45 -10.56
CA GLU A 8 12.28 -9.62 -9.18
C GLU A 8 12.81 -8.48 -8.28
N PRO A 9 12.00 -7.95 -7.35
CA PRO A 9 12.43 -6.93 -6.42
C PRO A 9 13.61 -7.41 -5.58
N ARG A 10 14.62 -6.55 -5.42
CA ARG A 10 15.78 -6.79 -4.55
C ARG A 10 15.58 -6.00 -3.25
N PRO A 11 15.16 -6.64 -2.15
CA PRO A 11 14.83 -5.92 -0.93
C PRO A 11 16.09 -5.44 -0.20
N HIS A 12 16.01 -4.27 0.40
CA HIS A 12 16.95 -3.87 1.44
C HIS A 12 16.76 -4.73 2.71
N PRO A 13 17.75 -4.77 3.64
CA PRO A 13 17.65 -5.63 4.83
C PRO A 13 16.43 -5.38 5.74
N HIS A 14 15.80 -4.20 5.64
CA HIS A 14 14.63 -3.80 6.44
C HIS A 14 13.30 -3.92 5.68
N GLU A 15 13.34 -4.47 4.46
CA GLU A 15 12.18 -4.66 3.60
C GLU A 15 11.84 -6.15 3.51
N ALA A 16 10.55 -6.45 3.54
CA ALA A 16 10.01 -7.77 3.23
C ALA A 16 9.55 -7.81 1.77
N ILE A 17 9.61 -9.00 1.14
CA ILE A 17 8.94 -9.22 -0.14
C ILE A 17 7.52 -9.69 0.13
N VAL A 18 6.55 -9.03 -0.49
CA VAL A 18 5.12 -9.36 -0.40
C VAL A 18 4.68 -9.95 -1.73
N ASP A 19 4.09 -11.15 -1.70
CA ASP A 19 3.27 -11.69 -2.79
C ASP A 19 1.93 -10.94 -2.78
N VAL A 20 1.74 -10.07 -3.76
CA VAL A 20 0.60 -9.17 -3.86
C VAL A 20 -0.67 -9.97 -4.16
N LYS A 21 -1.73 -9.73 -3.39
CA LYS A 21 -3.06 -10.32 -3.59
C LYS A 21 -4.08 -9.29 -4.03
N ALA A 22 -3.95 -8.05 -3.54
CA ALA A 22 -4.78 -6.94 -3.96
C ALA A 22 -4.01 -5.62 -3.90
N VAL A 23 -4.44 -4.68 -4.73
CA VAL A 23 -3.99 -3.28 -4.76
C VAL A 23 -5.22 -2.38 -4.83
N SER A 24 -5.04 -1.10 -4.55
CA SER A 24 -6.06 -0.08 -4.80
C SER A 24 -5.54 0.95 -5.81
N LEU A 25 -6.47 1.73 -6.39
CA LEU A 25 -6.14 2.85 -7.25
C LEU A 25 -6.28 4.14 -6.45
N ASN A 26 -5.19 4.90 -6.32
CA ASN A 26 -5.24 6.21 -5.71
C ASN A 26 -5.32 7.33 -6.74
N ARG A 27 -6.03 8.40 -6.39
CA ARG A 27 -6.17 9.57 -7.28
C ARG A 27 -4.82 10.19 -7.64
N GLY A 28 -3.87 10.19 -6.71
CA GLY A 28 -2.55 10.77 -6.93
C GLY A 28 -1.75 10.02 -8.00
N GLU A 29 -1.66 8.69 -7.90
CA GLU A 29 -0.97 7.87 -8.89
C GLU A 29 -1.68 7.90 -10.26
N VAL A 30 -3.01 7.84 -10.30
CA VAL A 30 -3.78 7.92 -11.56
C VAL A 30 -3.54 9.25 -12.29
N ARG A 31 -3.43 10.36 -11.54
CA ARG A 31 -3.13 11.68 -12.12
C ARG A 31 -1.69 11.81 -12.60
N ALA A 32 -0.75 11.07 -12.02
CA ALA A 32 0.65 11.09 -12.43
C ALA A 32 0.92 10.25 -13.68
N LEU A 33 0.04 9.30 -14.04
CA LEU A 33 0.26 8.37 -15.17
C LEU A 33 0.56 9.05 -16.51
N PRO A 34 -0.14 10.12 -16.93
CA PRO A 34 0.10 10.73 -18.23
C PRO A 34 1.50 11.35 -18.37
N ASP A 35 2.07 11.80 -17.24
CA ASP A 35 3.37 12.47 -17.17
C ASP A 35 4.50 11.52 -16.70
N ALA A 36 4.19 10.24 -16.50
CA ALA A 36 5.15 9.26 -15.99
C ALA A 36 6.21 8.94 -17.04
N GLU A 37 7.48 8.89 -16.60
CA GLU A 37 8.58 8.47 -17.45
C GLU A 37 8.46 7.00 -17.87
N ALA A 38 8.98 6.66 -19.05
CA ALA A 38 9.01 5.29 -19.52
C ALA A 38 9.75 4.37 -18.51
N GLY A 39 9.12 3.26 -18.15
CA GLY A 39 9.66 2.32 -17.16
C GLY A 39 9.28 2.62 -15.71
N TRP A 40 8.63 3.76 -15.42
CA TRP A 40 8.04 4.00 -14.11
C TRP A 40 6.90 3.00 -13.85
N ARG A 41 6.84 2.45 -12.64
CA ARG A 41 5.83 1.46 -12.24
C ARG A 41 4.86 2.05 -11.23
N PRO A 42 3.54 2.07 -11.52
CA PRO A 42 2.53 2.58 -10.59
C PRO A 42 2.33 1.66 -9.37
N GLY A 43 1.53 2.14 -8.42
CA GLY A 43 1.09 1.38 -7.26
C GLY A 43 1.63 1.89 -5.95
N TRP A 44 0.71 2.30 -5.08
CA TRP A 44 1.00 2.69 -3.70
C TRP A 44 0.50 1.68 -2.67
N ASP A 45 -0.77 1.31 -2.75
CA ASP A 45 -1.37 0.38 -1.80
C ASP A 45 -1.09 -1.08 -2.17
N VAL A 46 -0.79 -1.88 -1.16
CA VAL A 46 -0.58 -3.32 -1.31
C VAL A 46 -1.25 -4.08 -0.16
N ALA A 47 -1.93 -5.17 -0.48
CA ALA A 47 -2.29 -6.20 0.49
C ALA A 47 -1.92 -7.57 -0.07
N GLY A 48 -1.35 -8.42 0.78
CA GLY A 48 -0.85 -9.72 0.34
C GLY A 48 -0.23 -10.53 1.46
N VAL A 49 0.67 -11.44 1.08
CA VAL A 49 1.33 -12.36 2.01
C VAL A 49 2.83 -12.12 1.96
N VAL A 50 3.50 -12.09 3.12
CA VAL A 50 4.96 -12.01 3.16
C VAL A 50 5.56 -13.28 2.55
N ALA A 51 6.16 -13.14 1.37
CA ALA A 51 6.87 -14.20 0.67
C ALA A 51 8.30 -14.37 1.20
N LYS A 52 8.91 -13.27 1.64
CA LYS A 52 10.23 -13.26 2.26
C LYS A 52 10.29 -12.22 3.37
N ALA A 53 10.64 -12.63 4.58
CA ALA A 53 10.77 -11.71 5.72
C ALA A 53 11.98 -10.78 5.55
N ALA A 54 11.96 -9.66 6.27
CA ALA A 54 13.10 -8.73 6.27
C ALA A 54 14.34 -9.39 6.87
N ALA A 55 15.49 -9.25 6.18
CA ALA A 55 16.73 -9.91 6.58
C ALA A 55 17.29 -9.45 7.93
N ASN A 56 16.86 -8.29 8.43
CA ASN A 56 17.23 -7.79 9.75
C ASN A 56 16.42 -8.42 10.91
N GLY A 57 15.50 -9.35 10.61
CA GLY A 57 14.71 -10.07 11.61
C GLY A 57 13.57 -9.28 12.25
N CYS A 58 13.21 -8.12 11.68
CA CYS A 58 12.17 -7.26 12.21
C CYS A 58 10.94 -7.20 11.28
N GLY A 59 9.75 -7.13 11.85
CA GLY A 59 8.49 -7.06 11.10
C GLY A 59 7.82 -8.44 11.00
N PRO A 60 6.80 -8.57 10.13
CA PRO A 60 6.04 -9.80 10.03
C PRO A 60 6.85 -10.94 9.40
N ASP A 61 6.61 -12.16 9.88
CA ASP A 61 7.27 -13.38 9.40
C ASP A 61 6.75 -13.81 8.01
N GLU A 62 7.47 -14.69 7.33
CA GLU A 62 7.01 -15.35 6.11
C GLU A 62 5.67 -16.07 6.31
N GLY A 63 4.77 -15.95 5.33
CA GLY A 63 3.40 -16.46 5.41
C GLY A 63 2.40 -15.51 6.08
N THR A 64 2.86 -14.42 6.69
CA THR A 64 1.95 -13.47 7.37
C THR A 64 1.14 -12.67 6.36
N ARG A 65 -0.16 -12.53 6.62
CA ARG A 65 -1.06 -11.66 5.86
C ARG A 65 -0.80 -10.21 6.26
N VAL A 66 -0.57 -9.34 5.28
CA VAL A 66 -0.17 -7.96 5.52
C VAL A 66 -0.87 -6.99 4.58
N VAL A 67 -0.99 -5.76 5.06
CA VAL A 67 -1.32 -4.57 4.27
C VAL A 67 -0.20 -3.56 4.42
N GLY A 68 0.08 -2.79 3.38
CA GLY A 68 1.08 -1.75 3.43
C GLY A 68 0.98 -0.70 2.34
N LEU A 69 1.95 0.19 2.38
CA LEU A 69 2.05 1.35 1.50
C LEU A 69 3.50 1.50 1.01
N VAL A 70 3.67 1.68 -0.29
CA VAL A 70 4.96 1.97 -0.95
C VAL A 70 4.87 3.26 -1.76
N GLY A 71 6.02 3.84 -2.12
CA GLY A 71 6.05 5.03 -2.97
C GLY A 71 5.73 4.77 -4.45
N ALA A 72 5.95 3.55 -4.93
CA ALA A 72 5.70 3.10 -6.30
C ALA A 72 5.85 1.57 -6.41
N GLY A 73 5.33 0.99 -7.48
CA GLY A 73 5.59 -0.41 -7.86
C GLY A 73 4.68 -1.47 -7.23
N ALA A 74 3.67 -1.09 -6.45
CA ALA A 74 2.73 -2.08 -5.89
C ALA A 74 1.82 -2.74 -6.93
N TRP A 75 1.60 -2.11 -8.10
CA TRP A 75 0.85 -2.74 -9.21
C TRP A 75 1.72 -3.76 -9.93
N ALA A 76 2.09 -4.81 -9.20
CA ALA A 76 2.94 -5.91 -9.60
C ALA A 76 2.53 -7.15 -8.80
N GLU A 77 3.03 -8.33 -9.21
CA GLU A 77 2.78 -9.57 -8.48
C GLU A 77 3.60 -9.66 -7.18
N ARG A 78 4.71 -8.92 -7.11
CA ARG A 78 5.61 -8.85 -5.95
C ARG A 78 6.14 -7.44 -5.75
N VAL A 79 6.30 -7.06 -4.49
CA VAL A 79 6.89 -5.75 -4.12
C VAL A 79 7.70 -5.86 -2.84
N ALA A 80 8.81 -5.12 -2.76
CA ALA A 80 9.57 -4.92 -1.53
C ALA A 80 8.93 -3.80 -0.70
N VAL A 81 8.63 -4.06 0.56
CA VAL A 81 7.97 -3.10 1.45
C VAL A 81 8.76 -2.96 2.74
N ALA A 82 9.10 -1.72 3.10
CA ALA A 82 9.76 -1.44 4.37
C ALA A 82 8.87 -1.87 5.54
N ARG A 83 9.45 -2.55 6.54
CA ARG A 83 8.68 -3.11 7.66
C ARG A 83 7.80 -2.12 8.43
N HIS A 84 8.18 -0.83 8.44
CA HIS A 84 7.44 0.22 9.15
C HIS A 84 6.22 0.71 8.37
N MET A 85 6.10 0.28 7.11
CA MET A 85 4.96 0.52 6.22
C MET A 85 4.08 -0.72 6.09
N LEU A 86 4.30 -1.76 6.89
CA LEU A 86 3.49 -2.97 6.93
C LEU A 86 2.69 -3.06 8.24
N ALA A 87 1.48 -3.57 8.14
CA ALA A 87 0.65 -3.99 9.26
C ALA A 87 0.10 -5.40 8.99
N GLU A 88 0.05 -6.24 10.02
CA GLU A 88 -0.54 -7.57 9.94
C GLU A 88 -2.07 -7.48 9.81
N LEU A 89 -2.64 -8.38 9.01
CA LEU A 89 -4.08 -8.46 8.77
C LEU A 89 -4.71 -9.59 9.59
N PRO A 90 -5.80 -9.30 10.34
CA PRO A 90 -6.65 -10.35 10.92
C PRO A 90 -7.22 -11.26 9.84
N ASP A 91 -7.59 -12.48 10.23
CA ASP A 91 -8.00 -13.47 9.25
C ASP A 91 -9.31 -13.12 8.54
N GLU A 92 -10.16 -12.35 9.21
CA GLU A 92 -11.47 -11.93 8.76
C GLU A 92 -11.42 -10.79 7.73
N VAL A 93 -10.28 -10.12 7.58
CA VAL A 93 -10.13 -8.97 6.65
C VAL A 93 -9.59 -9.44 5.30
N SER A 94 -10.43 -9.44 4.28
CA SER A 94 -10.03 -9.74 2.89
C SER A 94 -8.93 -8.81 2.39
N PHE A 95 -8.05 -9.28 1.50
CA PHE A 95 -7.00 -8.45 0.91
C PHE A 95 -7.55 -7.25 0.14
N GLU A 96 -8.67 -7.41 -0.55
CA GLU A 96 -9.33 -6.35 -1.33
C GLU A 96 -9.79 -5.22 -0.42
N ALA A 97 -10.49 -5.54 0.68
CA ALA A 97 -10.88 -4.55 1.68
C ALA A 97 -9.67 -3.92 2.38
N ALA A 98 -8.62 -4.69 2.66
CA ALA A 98 -7.41 -4.17 3.27
C ALA A 98 -6.68 -3.17 2.36
N ALA A 99 -6.55 -3.49 1.07
CA ALA A 99 -5.82 -2.66 0.11
C ALA A 99 -6.43 -1.26 -0.06
N THR A 100 -7.72 -1.06 0.22
CA THR A 100 -8.36 0.27 0.10
C THR A 100 -8.06 1.21 1.28
N LEU A 101 -7.38 0.72 2.33
CA LEU A 101 -7.13 1.48 3.56
C LEU A 101 -5.87 2.34 3.59
N PRO A 102 -4.70 1.97 3.02
CA PRO A 102 -3.45 2.64 3.39
C PRO A 102 -3.43 4.11 2.96
N VAL A 103 -3.50 4.43 1.67
CA VAL A 103 -3.50 5.85 1.25
C VAL A 103 -4.78 6.56 1.68
N ALA A 104 -5.96 6.05 1.31
CA ALA A 104 -7.23 6.74 1.56
C ALA A 104 -7.52 6.87 3.06
N GLY A 105 -7.40 5.77 3.81
CA GLY A 105 -7.68 5.71 5.24
C GLY A 105 -6.67 6.49 6.08
N LEU A 106 -5.35 6.36 5.84
CA LEU A 106 -4.36 7.15 6.58
C LEU A 106 -4.47 8.64 6.27
N THR A 107 -4.77 9.02 5.03
CA THR A 107 -5.00 10.43 4.65
C THR A 107 -6.23 10.99 5.38
N ALA A 108 -7.35 10.26 5.38
CA ALA A 108 -8.56 10.67 6.09
C ALA A 108 -8.30 10.81 7.60
N ARG A 109 -7.63 9.82 8.21
CA ARG A 109 -7.25 9.86 9.63
C ARG A 109 -6.39 11.07 9.95
N LYS A 110 -5.37 11.33 9.12
CA LYS A 110 -4.48 12.48 9.30
C LYS A 110 -5.22 13.81 9.16
N ALA A 111 -6.13 13.92 8.20
CA ALA A 111 -6.96 15.11 8.02
C ALA A 111 -7.82 15.41 9.25
N VAL A 112 -8.38 14.37 9.87
CA VAL A 112 -9.13 14.48 11.12
C VAL A 112 -8.21 14.89 12.28
N GLU A 113 -7.05 14.24 12.45
CA GLU A 113 -6.09 14.55 13.53
C GLU A 113 -5.56 16.00 13.47
N MET A 114 -5.44 16.58 12.28
CA MET A 114 -4.98 17.97 12.11
C MET A 114 -6.07 19.00 12.40
N CYS A 115 -7.32 18.57 12.58
CA CYS A 115 -8.46 19.45 12.80
C CYS A 115 -9.08 19.21 14.19
N VAL A 116 -9.60 20.27 14.82
CA VAL A 116 -10.43 20.10 16.03
C VAL A 116 -11.85 19.77 15.58
N VAL A 117 -12.19 18.48 15.57
CA VAL A 117 -13.50 17.97 15.08
C VAL A 117 -14.49 17.62 16.19
N ASP A 118 -14.05 17.48 17.44
CA ASP A 118 -14.90 17.02 18.54
C ASP A 118 -16.11 17.93 18.78
N GLY A 119 -17.30 17.33 18.80
CA GLY A 119 -18.58 18.03 18.97
C GLY A 119 -18.95 18.94 17.80
N LYS A 120 -18.21 18.91 16.68
CA LYS A 120 -18.46 19.77 15.52
C LYS A 120 -19.12 19.02 14.38
N ARG A 121 -19.94 19.74 13.61
CA ARG A 121 -20.41 19.28 12.30
C ARG A 121 -19.32 19.58 11.28
N VAL A 122 -18.89 18.55 10.57
CA VAL A 122 -17.83 18.63 9.55
C VAL A 122 -18.46 18.43 8.17
N ALA A 123 -18.21 19.35 7.25
CA ALA A 123 -18.60 19.18 5.86
C ALA A 123 -17.51 18.38 5.13
N ILE A 124 -17.88 17.25 4.54
CA ILE A 124 -16.99 16.42 3.72
C ILE A 124 -17.40 16.57 2.26
N THR A 125 -16.58 17.27 1.48
CA THR A 125 -16.78 17.38 0.02
C THR A 125 -16.19 16.16 -0.66
N GLY A 126 -16.91 15.55 -1.61
CA GLY A 126 -16.44 14.36 -2.30
C GLY A 126 -16.47 13.07 -1.46
N ALA A 127 -17.41 12.97 -0.52
CA ALA A 127 -17.52 11.88 0.46
C ALA A 127 -17.75 10.46 -0.11
N ALA A 128 -17.98 10.32 -1.42
CA ALA A 128 -18.18 9.04 -2.09
C ALA A 128 -16.90 8.46 -2.71
N GLY A 129 -15.78 9.18 -2.62
CA GLY A 129 -14.49 8.75 -3.16
C GLY A 129 -13.68 7.87 -2.21
#